data_AF-A0A352GIU1-F1
#
_entry.id   AF-A0A352GIU1-F1
#
_cell.length_a   1.000
_cell.length_b   1.000
_cell.length_c   1.000
_cell.angle_alpha   90.00
_cell.angle_beta   90.00
_cell.angle_gamma   90.00
#
_symmetry.space_group_name_H-M   'P 1'
#
loop_
_entity.id
_entity.type
_entity.pdbx_description
1 polymer ?
#
loop_
_entity_poly.entity_id
_entity_poly.type
_entity_poly.pdbx_seq_one_letter_code
_entity_poly.pdbx_strand_id
1 'polypeptide(L)'
;MSEPKTVTACLIIIGNEILSGRTRDANLQFLGENLNALGIRLMEGRVIPDVEATIIANVNEARARFDYVFTTGGIGPTHDD
;
A
#
# COMPACT_ATOMS: atom_id res chain seq x y z
N MET A 1 4.91 -29.93 14.76
CA MET A 1 4.61 -28.52 15.06
C MET A 1 4.30 -27.85 13.74
N SER A 2 3.13 -27.22 13.59
CA SER A 2 2.83 -26.47 12.36
C SER A 2 3.76 -25.26 12.29
N GLU A 3 4.32 -25.00 11.11
CA GLU A 3 5.12 -23.81 10.87
C GLU A 3 4.27 -22.56 11.17
N PRO A 4 4.82 -21.53 11.84
CA PRO A 4 4.05 -20.32 12.12
C PRO A 4 3.60 -19.67 10.81
N LYS A 5 2.30 -19.36 10.71
CA LYS A 5 1.73 -18.68 9.55
C LYS A 5 2.50 -17.37 9.32
N THR A 6 3.07 -17.20 8.13
CA THR A 6 3.66 -15.91 7.74
C THR A 6 2.53 -14.90 7.56
N VAL A 7 2.58 -13.79 8.30
CA VAL A 7 1.64 -12.69 8.14
C VAL A 7 2.10 -11.81 7.00
N THR A 8 1.19 -11.48 6.09
CA THR A 8 1.49 -10.79 4.83
C THR A 8 0.80 -9.44 4.73
N ALA A 9 1.44 -8.49 4.04
CA ALA A 9 0.91 -7.15 3.81
C ALA A 9 1.04 -6.71 2.35
N CYS A 10 0.13 -5.82 1.93
CA CYS A 10 0.22 -5.05 0.71
C CYS A 10 0.15 -3.56 1.01
N LEU A 11 0.94 -2.76 0.28
CA LEU A 11 0.90 -1.30 0.31
C LEU A 11 0.31 -0.77 -0.99
N ILE A 12 -0.66 0.13 -0.90
CA ILE A 12 -1.24 0.87 -2.03
C ILE A 12 -0.93 2.36 -1.82
N ILE A 13 -0.10 2.92 -2.68
CA ILE A 13 0.27 4.34 -2.72
C ILE A 13 -0.63 5.01 -3.77
N ILE A 14 -1.43 5.96 -3.34
CA ILE A 14 -2.35 6.75 -4.17
C ILE A 14 -1.70 8.11 -4.39
N GLY A 15 -1.41 8.46 -5.64
CA GLY A 15 -0.77 9.75 -5.90
C GLY A 15 -0.31 9.93 -7.34
N ASN A 16 -0.91 10.90 -8.01
CA ASN A 16 -0.59 11.23 -9.40
C ASN A 16 0.84 11.80 -9.54
N GLU A 17 1.35 12.46 -8.52
CA GLU A 17 2.72 12.99 -8.43
C GLU A 17 3.79 11.91 -8.30
N ILE A 18 3.45 10.77 -7.68
CA ILE A 18 4.33 9.60 -7.64
C ILE A 18 4.37 8.96 -9.04
N LEU A 19 3.20 8.75 -9.65
CA LEU A 19 3.09 8.23 -11.01
C LEU A 19 3.76 9.12 -12.06
N SER A 20 3.65 10.45 -11.90
CA SER A 20 4.28 11.41 -12.81
C SER A 20 5.79 11.54 -12.57
N GLY A 21 6.35 10.91 -11.53
CA GLY A 21 7.74 11.04 -11.13
C GLY A 21 8.15 12.41 -10.57
N ARG A 22 7.16 13.27 -10.22
CA ARG A 22 7.43 14.58 -9.60
C ARG A 22 7.90 14.44 -8.17
N THR A 23 7.40 13.40 -7.49
CA THR A 23 7.72 13.08 -6.10
C THR A 23 8.24 11.65 -6.03
N ARG A 24 9.31 11.45 -5.25
CA ARG A 24 9.81 10.11 -4.95
C ARG A 24 9.03 9.54 -3.77
N ASP A 25 8.50 8.33 -3.91
CA ASP A 25 7.88 7.64 -2.78
C ASP A 25 8.90 7.34 -1.67
N ALA A 26 8.50 7.61 -0.43
CA ALA A 26 9.24 7.27 0.78
C ALA A 26 8.46 6.26 1.66
N ASN A 27 7.18 6.02 1.37
CA ASN A 27 6.31 5.20 2.21
C ASN A 27 6.67 3.72 2.10
N LEU A 28 7.03 3.24 0.91
CA LEU A 28 7.38 1.84 0.69
C LEU A 28 8.59 1.42 1.52
N GLN A 29 9.64 2.24 1.53
CA GLN A 29 10.82 1.97 2.34
C GLN A 29 10.47 1.97 3.83
N PHE A 30 9.78 3.02 4.30
CA PHE A 30 9.40 3.16 5.70
C PHE A 30 8.55 1.96 6.18
N LEU A 31 7.50 1.60 5.45
CA LEU A 31 6.66 0.45 5.81
C LEU A 31 7.41 -0.86 5.71
N GLY A 32 8.24 -1.07 4.69
CA GLY A 32 9.03 -2.30 4.54
C GLY A 32 9.95 -2.55 5.74
N GLU A 33 10.68 -1.53 6.19
CA GLU A 33 11.57 -1.62 7.36
C GLU A 33 10.80 -1.94 8.65
N ASN A 34 9.70 -1.22 8.91
CA ASN A 34 8.92 -1.39 10.13
C ASN A 34 8.15 -2.70 10.17
N LEU A 35 7.53 -3.12 9.06
CA LEU A 35 6.80 -4.39 8.99
C LEU A 35 7.74 -5.59 9.14
N ASN A 36 8.93 -5.52 8.52
CA ASN A 36 9.96 -6.56 8.71
C ASN A 36 10.39 -6.69 10.17
N ALA A 37 10.56 -5.57 10.89
CA ALA A 37 10.89 -5.59 12.31
C ALA A 37 9.78 -6.23 13.18
N LEU A 38 8.53 -6.21 12.70
CA LEU A 38 7.37 -6.83 13.33
C LEU A 38 7.11 -8.28 12.87
N GLY A 39 7.95 -8.82 11.97
CA GLY A 39 7.74 -10.16 11.39
C GLY A 39 6.60 -10.24 10.37
N ILE A 40 6.11 -9.09 9.88
CA ILE A 40 5.09 -9.00 8.82
C ILE A 40 5.82 -8.82 7.49
N ARG A 41 5.51 -9.68 6.52
CA ARG A 41 6.14 -9.62 5.20
C ARG A 41 5.33 -8.71 4.27
N LEU A 42 5.90 -7.55 3.92
CA LEU A 42 5.36 -6.73 2.84
C LEU A 42 5.62 -7.44 1.50
N MET A 43 4.58 -8.01 0.91
CA MET A 43 4.68 -8.87 -0.27
C MET A 43 4.48 -8.10 -1.57
N GLU A 44 3.75 -6.99 -1.53
CA GLU A 44 3.36 -6.25 -2.72
C GLU A 44 3.23 -4.75 -2.41
N GLY A 45 3.67 -3.92 -3.36
CA GLY A 45 3.49 -2.48 -3.34
C GLY A 45 2.91 -2.03 -4.68
N ARG A 46 1.84 -1.23 -4.65
CA ARG A 46 1.17 -0.68 -5.84
C ARG A 46 1.22 0.84 -5.78
N VAL A 47 1.52 1.48 -6.91
CA VAL A 47 1.32 2.92 -7.09
C VAL A 47 0.16 3.10 -8.06
N ILE A 48 -0.89 3.79 -7.67
CA ILE A 48 -2.13 3.94 -8.43
C ILE A 48 -2.55 5.42 -8.53
N PRO A 49 -3.31 5.79 -9.58
CA PRO A 49 -3.81 7.15 -9.72
C PRO A 49 -4.88 7.44 -8.68
N ASP A 50 -5.10 8.73 -8.44
CA ASP A 50 -6.17 9.21 -7.57
C ASP A 50 -7.51 9.16 -8.29
N VAL A 51 -8.07 7.95 -8.37
CA VAL A 51 -9.32 7.65 -9.06
C VAL A 51 -10.09 6.65 -8.21
N GLU A 52 -11.25 7.08 -7.70
CA GLU A 52 -12.08 6.30 -6.77
C GLU A 52 -12.29 4.85 -7.23
N ALA A 53 -12.72 4.64 -8.48
CA ALA A 53 -12.95 3.30 -9.01
C ALA A 53 -11.69 2.42 -9.01
N THR A 54 -10.52 3.02 -9.29
CA THR A 54 -9.23 2.33 -9.28
C THR A 54 -8.81 1.98 -7.86
N ILE A 55 -9.01 2.89 -6.89
CA ILE A 55 -8.73 2.67 -5.47
C ILE A 55 -9.59 1.52 -4.95
N ILE A 56 -10.91 1.57 -5.19
CA ILE A 56 -11.85 0.53 -4.79
C ILE A 56 -11.44 -0.85 -5.34
N ALA A 57 -11.10 -0.92 -6.63
CA ALA A 57 -10.70 -2.19 -7.25
C ALA A 57 -9.43 -2.77 -6.61
N ASN A 58 -8.40 -1.93 -6.40
CA ASN A 58 -7.13 -2.38 -5.84
C ASN A 58 -7.25 -2.79 -4.37
N VAL A 59 -8.00 -2.04 -3.56
CA VAL A 59 -8.24 -2.40 -2.15
C VAL A 59 -9.00 -3.72 -2.05
N ASN A 60 -10.03 -3.92 -2.89
CA ASN A 60 -10.81 -5.16 -2.91
C ASN A 60 -9.97 -6.38 -3.31
N GLU A 61 -9.09 -6.23 -4.30
CA GLU A 61 -8.18 -7.30 -4.70
C GLU A 61 -7.15 -7.61 -3.61
N ALA A 62 -6.53 -6.57 -3.03
CA ALA A 62 -5.51 -6.72 -2.01
C ALA A 62 -6.07 -7.35 -0.73
N ARG A 63 -7.23 -6.90 -0.24
CA ARG A 63 -7.83 -7.43 1.01
C ARG A 63 -8.23 -8.90 0.91
N ALA A 64 -8.45 -9.41 -0.30
CA ALA A 64 -8.74 -10.82 -0.53
C ALA A 64 -7.47 -11.70 -0.53
N ARG A 65 -6.30 -11.10 -0.73
CA ARG A 65 -5.01 -11.78 -0.93
C ARG A 65 -4.05 -11.68 0.25
N PHE A 66 -4.15 -10.63 1.07
CA PHE A 66 -3.19 -10.32 2.13
C PHE A 66 -3.86 -10.15 3.49
N ASP A 67 -3.11 -10.40 4.57
CA ASP A 67 -3.63 -10.24 5.94
C ASP A 67 -3.79 -8.76 6.32
N TYR A 68 -2.90 -7.89 5.82
CA TYR A 68 -2.98 -6.43 5.98
C TYR A 68 -2.93 -5.70 4.65
N VAL A 69 -3.68 -4.61 4.55
CA VAL A 69 -3.63 -3.65 3.44
C VAL A 69 -3.41 -2.27 4.02
N PHE A 70 -2.35 -1.62 3.57
CA PHE A 70 -2.02 -0.23 3.91
C PHE A 70 -2.29 0.66 2.70
N THR A 71 -2.92 1.81 2.91
CA THR A 71 -3.10 2.85 1.90
C THR A 71 -2.37 4.12 2.34
N THR A 72 -1.77 4.84 1.40
CA THR A 72 -1.18 6.18 1.63
C THR A 72 -1.52 7.11 0.48
N GLY A 73 -1.52 8.43 0.74
CA GLY A 73 -1.95 9.45 -0.22
C GLY A 73 -3.48 9.44 -0.45
N GLY A 74 -4.03 10.51 -1.05
CA GLY A 74 -5.48 10.67 -1.20
C GLY A 74 -6.21 10.99 0.13
N ILE A 75 -5.56 11.72 1.06
CA ILE A 75 -6.13 12.10 2.38
C ILE A 75 -5.78 13.56 2.76
N GLY A 76 -5.38 14.35 1.78
CA GLY A 76 -5.12 15.78 1.94
C GLY A 76 -6.39 16.63 1.97
N PRO A 77 -6.26 17.97 2.11
CA PRO A 77 -7.40 18.89 2.04
C PRO A 77 -7.75 19.28 0.60
N THR A 78 -7.24 18.56 -0.42
CA THR A 78 -7.43 18.97 -1.81
C THR A 78 -8.80 18.53 -2.33
N HIS A 79 -9.21 19.06 -3.48
CA HIS A 79 -10.50 18.72 -4.06
C HIS A 79 -10.54 17.29 -4.64
N ASP A 80 -9.35 16.69 -4.81
CA ASP A 80 -9.17 15.38 -5.42
C ASP A 80 -9.02 14.26 -4.36
N ASP A 81 -8.94 14.63 -3.06
CA ASP A 81 -8.85 13.72 -1.90
C ASP A 81 -10.24 13.35 -1.31
#